data_AF-A0A7V8Y6N5-F1
#
_entry.id   AF-A0A7V8Y6N5-F1
#
_cell.length_a   1.000
_cell.length_b   1.000
_cell.length_c   1.000
_cell.angle_alpha   90.00
_cell.angle_beta   90.00
_cell.angle_gamma   90.00
#
_symmetry.space_group_name_H-M   'P 1'
#
loop_
_entity.id
_entity.type
_entity.pdbx_description
1 polymer ?
#
loop_
_entity_poly.entity_id
_entity_poly.type
_entity_poly.pdbx_seq_one_letter_code
_entity_poly.pdbx_strand_id
1 'polypeptide(L)' 'MTSAERAPAGSPEQLERYNFNHFWMKHLVADLWRSARSAGVRGGSEAPDFELDSTDGDKVTLRSVRDRPVLLHFGSAT' A
#
# COMPACT_ATOMS: atom_id res chain seq x y z
N MET A 1 8.30 -5.46 29.78
CA MET A 1 8.16 -5.28 28.32
C MET A 1 6.78 -5.78 27.93
N THR A 2 5.79 -4.89 27.88
CA THR A 2 4.38 -5.24 27.60
C THR A 2 4.14 -5.17 26.10
N SER A 3 3.82 -6.34 25.52
CA SER A 3 3.39 -6.49 24.14
C SER A 3 2.08 -5.71 23.95
N ALA A 4 2.12 -4.59 23.24
CA ALA A 4 0.91 -3.88 22.84
C ALA A 4 0.18 -4.77 21.82
N GLU A 5 -0.91 -5.38 22.26
CA GLU A 5 -1.86 -6.11 21.44
C GLU A 5 -2.27 -5.21 20.27
N ARG A 6 -1.81 -5.55 19.05
CA ARG A 6 -2.15 -4.79 17.85
C ARG A 6 -3.64 -4.99 17.59
N ALA A 7 -4.40 -3.90 17.67
CA ALA A 7 -5.81 -3.90 17.29
C ALA A 7 -5.99 -4.54 15.89
N PRO A 8 -7.08 -5.30 15.68
CA PRO A 8 -7.36 -5.94 14.40
C PRO A 8 -7.41 -4.90 13.28
N ALA A 9 -6.92 -5.28 12.09
CA ALA A 9 -6.94 -4.41 10.92
C ALA A 9 -8.37 -3.91 10.64
N GLY A 10 -8.54 -2.59 10.61
CA GLY A 10 -9.84 -1.94 10.41
C GLY A 10 -10.60 -1.59 11.68
N SER A 11 -9.94 -1.59 12.85
CA SER A 11 -10.58 -1.11 14.09
C SER A 11 -11.00 0.36 13.97
N PRO A 12 -12.04 0.80 14.72
CA PRO A 12 -12.47 2.19 14.73
C PRO A 12 -11.33 3.17 15.04
N GLU A 13 -10.44 2.83 15.97
CA GLU A 13 -9.27 3.65 16.32
C GLU A 13 -8.24 3.73 15.18
N GLN A 14 -8.06 2.65 14.41
CA GLN A 14 -7.19 2.66 13.23
C GLN A 14 -7.80 3.52 12.11
N LEU A 15 -9.13 3.48 11.96
CA LEU A 15 -9.84 4.31 11.00
C LEU A 15 -9.81 5.79 11.40
N GLU A 16 -9.90 6.11 12.69
CA GLU A 16 -9.77 7.50 13.20
C GLU A 16 -8.35 8.05 13.04
N ARG A 17 -7.31 7.22 13.21
CA ARG A 17 -5.90 7.61 12.95
C ARG A 17 -5.55 7.64 11.47
N TYR A 18 -6.31 6.95 10.62
CA TYR A 18 -6.14 7.03 9.18
C TYR A 18 -6.62 8.40 8.70
N ASN A 19 -5.86 9.01 7.78
CA ASN A 19 -6.12 10.34 7.21
C ASN A 19 -7.39 10.42 6.31
N PHE A 20 -8.51 9.81 6.69
CA PHE A 20 -9.79 9.91 5.96
C PHE A 20 -10.24 11.36 5.78
N ASN A 21 -9.97 12.25 6.75
CA ASN A 21 -10.37 13.66 6.68
C ASN A 21 -9.59 14.48 5.65
N HIS A 22 -8.42 14.00 5.20
CA HIS A 22 -7.63 14.65 4.13
C HIS A 22 -7.78 13.96 2.77
N PHE A 23 -8.38 12.77 2.74
CA PHE A 23 -8.69 12.05 1.51
C PHE A 23 -9.95 12.65 0.87
N TRP A 24 -9.82 13.85 0.30
CA TRP A 24 -10.92 14.49 -0.45
C TRP A 24 -11.44 13.52 -1.51
N MET A 25 -12.77 13.33 -1.53
CA MET A 25 -13.55 12.45 -2.42
C MET A 25 -13.15 12.51 -3.90
N LYS A 26 -12.53 13.62 -4.34
CA LYS A 26 -11.93 13.80 -5.67
C LYS A 26 -10.82 12.77 -5.98
N HIS A 27 -10.00 12.37 -5.00
CA HIS A 27 -8.92 11.40 -5.19
C HIS A 27 -9.48 10.00 -5.41
N LEU A 28 -10.50 9.62 -4.64
CA LEU A 28 -11.21 8.37 -4.82
C LEU A 28 -11.82 8.26 -6.23
N VAL A 29 -12.48 9.33 -6.70
CA VAL A 29 -13.06 9.38 -8.04
C VAL A 29 -11.99 9.32 -9.13
N ALA A 30 -10.86 10.03 -8.96
CA ALA A 30 -9.74 9.99 -9.90
C ALA A 30 -9.09 8.61 -9.98
N ASP A 31 -8.91 7.93 -8.85
CA ASP A 31 -8.34 6.58 -8.77
C ASP A 31 -9.28 5.53 -9.36
N LEU A 32 -10.59 5.67 -9.15
CA LEU A 32 -11.62 4.86 -9.82
C LEU A 32 -11.56 5.03 -11.34
N TRP A 33 -11.47 6.26 -11.83
CA TRP A 33 -11.35 6.54 -13.27
C TRP A 33 -10.04 6.02 -13.89
N ARG A 34 -8.92 6.10 -13.16
CA ARG A 34 -7.63 5.52 -13.59
C ARG A 34 -7.68 4.00 -13.63
N SER A 35 -8.29 3.39 -12.62
CA SER A 35 -8.48 1.93 -12.55
C SER A 35 -9.40 1.43 -13.67
N ALA A 36 -10.51 2.12 -13.92
CA ALA A 36 -11.45 1.80 -15.02
C ALA A 36 -10.80 1.92 -16.41
N ARG A 37 -9.82 2.81 -16.58
CA ARG A 37 -9.02 2.93 -17.82
C ARG A 37 -7.92 1.86 -17.96
N SER A 38 -7.91 0.81 -17.14
CA SER A 38 -6.89 -0.27 -17.15
C SER A 38 -5.47 0.20 -16.84
N ALA A 39 -5.29 1.30 -16.10
CA ALA A 39 -3.96 1.80 -15.73
C ALA A 39 -3.31 1.04 -14.54
N GLY A 40 -3.93 -0.05 -14.06
CA GLY A 40 -3.46 -0.85 -12.93
C GLY A 40 -3.07 -2.28 -13.31
N VAL A 41 -2.31 -2.95 -12.44
CA VAL A 41 -1.92 -4.36 -12.60
C VAL A 41 -3.16 -5.25 -12.50
N ARG A 42 -3.35 -6.15 -13.46
CA ARG A 42 -4.49 -7.07 -13.47
C ARG A 42 -4.25 -8.25 -12.53
N GLY A 43 -5.29 -8.72 -11.85
CA GLY A 43 -5.22 -9.97 -11.09
C GLY A 43 -4.79 -11.14 -11.98
N GLY A 44 -3.87 -11.98 -11.49
CA GLY A 44 -3.30 -13.11 -12.23
C GLY A 44 -2.23 -12.73 -13.27
N SER A 45 -2.00 -11.44 -13.53
CA SER A 45 -0.85 -11.00 -14.32
C SER A 45 0.40 -10.88 -13.45
N GLU A 46 1.56 -11.06 -14.06
CA GLU A 46 2.83 -10.89 -13.36
C GLU A 46 2.98 -9.44 -12.87
N ALA A 47 3.35 -9.28 -11.59
CA ALA A 47 3.60 -7.96 -11.03
C ALA A 47 4.81 -7.31 -11.74
N PRO A 48 4.69 -6.04 -12.18
CA PRO A 48 5.81 -5.30 -12.75
C PRO A 48 6.98 -5.23 -11.77
N ASP A 49 8.19 -5.32 -12.31
CA ASP A 49 9.39 -5.18 -11.51
C ASP A 49 9.55 -3.74 -11.00
N PHE A 50 10.24 -3.60 -9.87
CA PHE A 50 10.57 -2.29 -9.31
C PHE A 50 11.90 -2.35 -8.56
N GLU A 51 12.47 -1.18 -8.33
CA GLU A 51 13.62 -0.96 -7.46
C GLU A 51 13.31 0.26 -6.58
N LEU A 52 13.44 0.10 -5.26
CA LEU A 52 13.17 1.12 -4.26
C LEU A 52 14.35 1.26 -3.30
N ASP A 53 14.55 2.46 -2.80
CA ASP A 53 15.49 2.71 -1.70
C ASP A 53 14.87 2.24 -0.38
N SER A 54 15.64 1.44 0.38
CA SER A 54 15.34 1.10 1.76
C SER A 54 15.72 2.25 2.69
N THR A 55 15.10 2.28 3.87
CA THR A 55 15.50 3.17 4.96
C THR A 55 16.90 2.88 5.47
N ASP A 56 17.41 1.66 5.24
CA ASP A 56 18.75 1.24 5.63
C ASP A 56 19.82 1.60 4.58
N GLY A 57 19.42 2.24 3.47
CA GLY A 57 20.33 2.67 2.39
C GLY A 57 20.57 1.62 1.29
N ASP A 58 20.04 0.41 1.46
CA ASP A 58 20.10 -0.64 0.45
C ASP A 58 18.97 -0.53 -0.59
N LYS A 59 19.15 -1.15 -1.76
CA LYS A 59 18.10 -1.28 -2.78
C LYS A 59 17.24 -2.52 -2.53
N VAL A 60 15.93 -2.35 -2.58
CA VAL A 60 14.95 -3.45 -2.57
C VAL A 60 14.36 -3.58 -3.97
N THR A 61 14.42 -4.80 -4.53
CA THR A 61 13.77 -5.12 -5.79
C THR A 61 12.63 -6.10 -5.57
N LEU A 62 11.65 -6.13 -6.48
CA LEU A 62 10.60 -7.15 -6.37
C LEU A 62 11.18 -8.56 -6.53
N ARG A 63 12.16 -8.73 -7.44
CA ARG A 63 12.82 -10.02 -7.68
C ARG A 63 13.41 -10.66 -6.43
N SER A 64 13.99 -9.87 -5.51
CA SER A 64 14.61 -10.42 -4.30
C SER A 64 13.60 -11.01 -3.30
N VAL A 65 12.29 -10.81 -3.51
CA VAL A 65 11.22 -11.25 -2.61
C VAL A 65 10.16 -12.14 -3.28
N ARG A 66 10.36 -12.58 -4.53
CA ARG A 66 9.34 -13.31 -5.33
C ARG A 66 9.01 -14.72 -4.85
N ASP A 67 9.90 -15.39 -4.12
CA ASP A 67 9.67 -16.77 -3.66
C ASP A 67 8.69 -16.89 -2.47
N ARG A 68 8.05 -15.77 -2.09
CA ARG A 68 7.05 -15.71 -1.03
C ARG A 68 5.91 -14.77 -1.42
N PRO A 69 4.71 -14.93 -0.85
CA PRO A 69 3.65 -13.94 -1.00
C PRO A 69 4.12 -12.57 -0.49
N VAL A 70 3.93 -11.54 -1.31
CA VAL A 70 4.31 -10.15 -0.99
C VAL A 70 3.07 -9.27 -1.04
N LEU A 71 2.91 -8.45 0.00
CA LEU A 71 1.90 -7.39 0.07
C LEU A 71 2.59 -6.04 -0.05
N LEU A 72 2.23 -5.25 -1.07
CA LEU A 72 2.69 -3.88 -1.22
C LEU A 72 1.70 -2.93 -0.56
N HIS A 73 2.16 -2.20 0.44
CA HIS A 73 1.38 -1.15 1.09
C HIS A 73 1.85 0.21 0.58
N PHE A 74 0.99 0.92 -0.15
CA PHE A 74 1.27 2.26 -0.64
C PHE A 74 0.79 3.28 0.40
N GLY A 75 1.75 3.86 1.12
CA GLY A 75 1.51 4.90 2.11
C GLY A 75 1.90 6.29 1.57
N SER A 76 1.19 7.32 2.03
CA SER A 76 1.55 8.71 1.81
C SER A 76 1.51 9.42 3.16
N ALA A 77 2.57 10.11 3.53
CA ALA A 77 2.70 10.80 4.83
C ALA A 77 2.08 12.21 4.85
N THR A 78 1.27 12.55 3.83
CA THR A 78 0.60 13.86 3.72
C THR A 78 -0.45 14.06 4.81
#